data_AF-A0AA39UKY6-F1
#
_entry.id   AF-A0AA39UKY6-F1
#
_cell.length_a   1.000
_cell.length_b   1.000
_cell.length_c   1.000
_cell.angle_alpha   90.00
_cell.angle_beta   90.00
_cell.angle_gamma   90.00
#
_symmetry.space_group_name_H-M   'P 1'
#
loop_
_entity.id
_entity.type
_entity.pdbx_description
1 polymer ?
#
loop_
_entity_poly.entity_id
_entity_poly.type
_entity_poly.pdbx_seq_one_letter_code
_entity_poly.pdbx_strand_id
1 'polypeptide(L)'
;MIQMHIVAAKFGQIGSDPDPYLFFKSWHMFLSFIRFNFQVLIHSESQYTSPSFSNQFPEPSSWIIHTSMLCLTSSDCEFDNPLLPESLPDIFKAIQDSDSLISQILHRSQPLLGPDYAPINDKIVKLERLESWYKTQLHAVQKSLKDCKSVFAPVRCLPHDILLEIFHSACDCWWEKNGGVEHDRLVCSTPDSLDMAGPLWVLSSICRIWRDVLHTSPASWARWLFVKSPFSKHTRQILQTYLKCTGKHPLSLAAFCNSPDLVAEDGEIMSLLIQSCHRWKNVCIRIDVHHTHHLQSILHLPILQTIELDITGHGHDDLDDYMCFNAPHLWQANLGQGIHRVRLPSGITHLSGYISCAEDLQVLPQLPNLRTLHLLPIWHLSSTGMTPVVMAELRQLYVAESDTLDFLMALMLQSLTIFDFDEGSSSVAPSCFLHRSGCCLKSLGVSSHGSLTLISNLLSSEACSMISHLKLDLKKSWDGISKILTSSSILPNLCHLVLVMPTEPLFFHKKGRLALLNMVCSCCKAGTLKRIVTCFVIPCHTIEAEFRAVIGDKVEMQVKGYSSLFLDYWHTFWGTKLPY
;
A
#
# COMPACT_ATOMS: atom_id res chain seq x y z
N MET A 1 -20.15 -14.34 18.77
CA MET A 1 -21.43 -14.33 18.05
C MET A 1 -22.55 -13.59 18.82
N ILE A 2 -22.95 -14.00 20.02
CA ILE A 2 -24.10 -13.37 20.72
C ILE A 2 -23.86 -11.91 21.14
N GLN A 3 -22.61 -11.53 21.48
CA GLN A 3 -22.26 -10.12 21.71
C GLN A 3 -22.19 -9.26 20.43
N MET A 4 -22.12 -9.87 19.23
CA MET A 4 -22.14 -9.14 17.95
C MET A 4 -23.56 -8.69 17.56
N HIS A 5 -24.60 -9.46 17.91
CA HIS A 5 -25.99 -9.06 17.64
C HIS A 5 -26.47 -7.92 18.55
N ILE A 6 -25.94 -7.81 19.78
CA ILE A 6 -26.37 -6.77 20.73
C ILE A 6 -25.78 -5.38 20.41
N VAL A 7 -24.59 -5.33 19.78
CA VAL A 7 -24.00 -4.06 19.31
C VAL A 7 -24.65 -3.60 18.01
N ALA A 8 -24.97 -4.51 17.09
CA ALA A 8 -25.72 -4.21 15.86
C ALA A 8 -27.14 -3.71 16.14
N ALA A 9 -27.84 -4.27 17.14
CA ALA A 9 -29.19 -3.85 17.51
C ALA A 9 -29.25 -2.44 18.17
N LYS A 10 -28.14 -1.94 18.73
CA LYS A 10 -28.10 -0.63 19.41
C LYS A 10 -27.73 0.54 18.49
N PHE A 11 -27.12 0.29 17.34
CA PHE A 11 -26.78 1.34 16.37
C PHE A 11 -27.86 1.59 15.32
N GLY A 12 -28.82 0.68 15.14
CA GLY A 12 -29.98 0.86 14.25
C GLY A 12 -31.03 1.87 14.73
N GLN A 13 -30.79 2.62 15.82
CA GLN A 13 -31.73 3.61 16.36
C GLN A 13 -31.25 5.07 16.29
N ILE A 14 -30.07 5.33 15.72
CA ILE A 14 -29.58 6.70 15.53
C ILE A 14 -29.65 7.01 14.04
N GLY A 15 -30.66 7.79 13.66
CA GLY A 15 -30.99 8.10 12.27
C GLY A 15 -29.88 8.84 11.54
N SER A 16 -29.39 8.20 10.48
CA SER A 16 -28.90 8.69 9.17
C SER A 16 -27.84 7.70 8.69
N ASP A 17 -28.03 7.17 7.47
CA ASP A 17 -27.21 6.12 6.84
C ASP A 17 -25.69 6.38 6.97
N PRO A 18 -24.97 5.46 7.61
CA PRO A 18 -23.87 4.83 6.89
C PRO A 18 -23.99 3.30 6.91
N ASP A 19 -23.50 2.67 5.85
CA ASP A 19 -23.52 1.22 5.66
C ASP A 19 -22.79 0.49 6.82
N PRO A 20 -23.50 -0.26 7.67
CA PRO A 20 -22.92 -0.94 8.82
C PRO A 20 -21.90 -2.03 8.42
N TYR A 21 -21.88 -2.49 7.16
CA TYR A 21 -20.89 -3.45 6.69
C TYR A 21 -19.48 -2.87 6.61
N LEU A 22 -19.31 -1.60 6.23
CA LEU A 22 -18.00 -0.95 6.08
C LEU A 22 -17.32 -0.74 7.44
N PHE A 23 -18.06 -0.31 8.45
CA PHE A 23 -17.56 -0.16 9.81
C PHE A 23 -17.13 -1.51 10.41
N PHE A 24 -17.93 -2.56 10.18
CA PHE A 24 -17.64 -3.90 10.68
C PHE A 24 -16.39 -4.50 10.03
N LYS A 25 -16.19 -4.24 8.73
CA LYS A 25 -14.99 -4.66 7.98
C LYS A 25 -13.75 -3.95 8.51
N SER A 26 -13.80 -2.63 8.72
CA SER A 26 -12.70 -1.84 9.30
C SER A 26 -12.35 -2.27 10.73
N TRP A 27 -13.35 -2.55 11.57
CA TRP A 27 -13.13 -3.02 12.94
C TRP A 27 -12.57 -4.45 13.01
N HIS A 28 -13.06 -5.36 12.16
CA HIS A 28 -12.52 -6.72 12.05
C HIS A 28 -11.09 -6.72 11.49
N MET A 29 -10.78 -5.82 10.56
CA MET A 29 -9.41 -5.61 10.04
C MET A 29 -8.47 -5.11 11.13
N PHE A 30 -8.90 -4.13 11.92
CA PHE A 30 -8.12 -3.61 13.04
C PHE A 30 -7.86 -4.67 14.12
N LEU A 31 -8.89 -5.45 14.50
CA LEU A 31 -8.72 -6.55 15.46
C LEU A 31 -7.83 -7.68 14.92
N SER A 32 -7.90 -7.98 13.62
CA SER A 32 -7.03 -8.98 12.98
C SER A 32 -5.57 -8.51 12.93
N PHE A 33 -5.34 -7.22 12.70
CA PHE A 33 -4.02 -6.61 12.73
C PHE A 33 -3.41 -6.57 14.13
N ILE A 34 -4.18 -6.16 15.15
CA ILE A 34 -3.72 -6.23 16.55
C ILE A 34 -3.40 -7.67 16.91
N ARG A 35 -4.26 -8.63 16.55
CA ARG A 35 -4.04 -10.05 16.86
C ARG A 35 -2.78 -10.61 16.18
N PHE A 36 -2.53 -10.25 14.93
CA PHE A 36 -1.35 -10.69 14.17
C PHE A 36 -0.06 -10.11 14.75
N ASN A 37 -0.01 -8.80 15.02
CA ASN A 37 1.20 -8.16 15.57
C ASN A 37 1.49 -8.57 17.02
N PHE A 38 0.46 -8.79 17.84
CA PHE A 38 0.66 -9.36 19.18
C PHE A 38 1.16 -10.81 19.13
N GLN A 39 0.75 -11.61 18.14
CA GLN A 39 1.29 -12.97 17.96
C GLN A 39 2.77 -12.96 17.57
N VAL A 40 3.21 -11.99 16.77
CA VAL A 40 4.62 -11.81 16.39
C VAL A 40 5.46 -11.34 17.59
N LEU A 41 4.95 -10.39 18.39
CA LEU A 41 5.65 -9.93 19.61
C LEU A 41 5.76 -11.03 20.68
N ILE A 42 4.71 -11.84 20.86
CA ILE A 42 4.72 -12.96 21.81
C ILE A 42 5.63 -14.09 21.31
N HIS A 43 5.76 -14.32 20.00
CA HIS A 43 6.71 -15.31 19.47
C HIS A 43 8.17 -14.85 19.59
N SER A 44 8.47 -13.54 19.49
CA SER A 44 9.85 -13.05 19.68
C SER A 44 10.36 -13.15 21.12
N GLU A 45 9.47 -13.10 22.12
CA GLU A 45 9.85 -13.31 23.53
C GLU A 45 10.01 -14.80 23.92
N SER A 46 9.53 -15.73 23.09
CA SER A 46 9.63 -17.18 23.36
C SER A 46 10.95 -17.83 22.92
N GLN A 47 11.87 -17.09 22.27
CA GLN A 47 13.12 -17.65 21.73
C GLN A 47 14.39 -17.31 22.50
N TYR A 48 14.31 -16.72 23.70
CA TYR A 48 15.49 -16.54 24.55
C TYR A 48 15.34 -17.28 25.89
N THR A 49 15.73 -18.55 25.89
CA THR A 49 16.13 -19.28 27.10
C THR A 49 17.54 -19.87 26.91
N SER A 50 18.52 -19.17 27.49
CA SER A 50 19.85 -19.57 28.04
C SER A 50 20.81 -20.46 27.23
N PRO A 51 22.14 -20.20 27.36
CA PRO A 51 22.87 -21.01 28.35
C PRO A 51 23.91 -20.27 29.23
N SER A 52 24.01 -20.78 30.46
CA SER A 52 25.17 -20.87 31.37
C SER A 52 25.98 -19.63 31.79
N PHE A 53 25.90 -19.33 33.09
CA PHE A 53 26.76 -18.44 33.88
C PHE A 53 28.10 -19.09 34.30
N SER A 54 29.16 -18.28 34.38
CA SER A 54 30.23 -18.42 35.38
C SER A 54 30.78 -17.04 35.80
N ASN A 55 30.47 -16.67 37.05
CA ASN A 55 31.18 -15.83 38.03
C ASN A 55 32.13 -14.70 37.58
N GLN A 56 31.83 -13.46 37.99
CA GLN A 56 32.55 -12.74 39.08
C GLN A 56 31.95 -11.34 39.31
N PHE A 57 31.59 -11.07 40.56
CA PHE A 57 31.24 -9.76 41.17
C PHE A 57 32.53 -8.95 41.45
N PRO A 58 32.50 -7.60 41.58
CA PRO A 58 31.85 -6.93 42.72
C PRO A 58 31.06 -5.64 42.42
N GLU A 59 29.99 -5.47 43.20
CA GLU A 59 29.30 -4.22 43.53
C GLU A 59 30.16 -3.37 44.53
N PRO A 60 29.87 -2.07 44.84
CA PRO A 60 28.50 -1.55 45.08
C PRO A 60 28.19 -0.08 44.71
N SER A 61 26.89 0.24 44.66
CA SER A 61 26.19 1.25 45.50
C SER A 61 24.95 1.92 44.84
N SER A 62 23.79 1.38 45.23
CA SER A 62 22.55 2.05 45.68
C SER A 62 22.01 3.28 44.92
N TRP A 63 20.81 3.13 44.34
CA TRP A 63 19.67 4.02 44.64
C TRP A 63 18.38 3.18 44.74
N ILE A 64 17.74 3.30 45.90
CA ILE A 64 16.52 2.63 46.34
C ILE A 64 15.32 3.42 45.79
N ILE A 65 14.34 2.77 45.16
CA ILE A 65 12.98 3.31 45.01
C ILE A 65 11.98 2.30 45.56
N HIS A 66 11.24 2.78 46.57
CA HIS A 66 10.24 2.09 47.35
C HIS A 66 9.05 1.59 46.51
N THR A 67 8.66 0.35 46.78
CA THR A 67 7.34 -0.22 46.49
C THR A 67 6.32 0.35 47.47
N SER A 68 5.24 0.94 46.96
CA SER A 68 4.07 1.36 47.75
C SER A 68 2.91 0.40 47.45
N MET A 69 2.86 -0.71 48.18
CA MET A 69 1.64 -1.49 48.38
C MET A 69 0.73 -0.69 49.33
N LEU A 70 -0.46 -0.30 48.86
CA LEU A 70 -1.52 0.17 49.74
C LEU A 70 -2.40 -1.01 50.13
N CYS A 71 -2.19 -1.49 51.35
CA CYS A 71 -3.13 -2.30 52.10
C CYS A 71 -4.44 -1.51 52.31
N LEU A 72 -5.57 -2.16 52.06
CA LEU A 72 -6.84 -1.83 52.71
C LEU A 72 -7.22 -3.01 53.59
N THR A 73 -7.08 -2.77 54.89
CA THR A 73 -7.53 -3.58 56.02
C THR A 73 -9.05 -3.60 56.12
N SER A 74 -9.62 -4.75 56.44
CA SER A 74 -10.90 -4.88 57.12
C SER A 74 -11.03 -6.31 57.65
N SER A 75 -10.56 -6.54 58.88
CA SER A 75 -10.98 -7.67 59.70
C SER A 75 -12.37 -7.42 60.27
N ASP A 76 -13.03 -8.52 60.64
CA ASP A 76 -14.17 -8.62 61.56
C ASP A 76 -15.58 -8.41 60.99
N CYS A 77 -16.09 -9.47 60.35
CA CYS A 77 -17.46 -9.93 60.55
C CYS A 77 -17.45 -11.46 60.66
N GLU A 78 -17.50 -11.97 61.88
CA GLU A 78 -17.94 -13.33 62.19
C GLU A 78 -19.29 -13.61 61.53
N PHE A 79 -19.41 -14.72 60.79
CA PHE A 79 -20.66 -15.47 60.73
C PHE A 79 -20.38 -16.94 60.45
N ASP A 80 -20.91 -17.77 61.33
CA ASP A 80 -20.78 -19.22 61.39
C ASP A 80 -21.15 -19.94 60.10
N ASN A 81 -20.31 -20.92 59.76
CA ASN A 81 -20.68 -22.04 58.90
C ASN A 81 -21.77 -22.89 59.58
N PRO A 82 -22.74 -23.37 58.80
CA PRO A 82 -23.02 -24.79 58.88
C PRO A 82 -23.04 -25.45 57.50
N LEU A 83 -22.14 -26.43 57.38
CA LEU A 83 -22.36 -27.78 56.86
C LEU A 83 -23.10 -27.95 55.52
N LEU A 84 -22.33 -28.45 54.55
CA LEU A 84 -22.78 -29.28 53.42
C LEU A 84 -23.81 -30.35 53.84
N PRO A 85 -24.62 -30.80 52.87
CA PRO A 85 -24.70 -32.23 52.61
C PRO A 85 -24.30 -32.59 51.18
N GLU A 86 -23.49 -33.65 51.11
CA GLU A 86 -23.16 -34.43 49.92
C GLU A 86 -24.36 -35.26 49.41
N SER A 87 -24.17 -35.77 48.18
CA SER A 87 -24.88 -36.84 47.49
C SER A 87 -26.18 -36.48 46.75
N LEU A 88 -26.00 -36.17 45.46
CA LEU A 88 -27.04 -36.12 44.44
C LEU A 88 -26.74 -37.21 43.38
N PRO A 89 -27.08 -38.50 43.62
CA PRO A 89 -27.24 -39.42 42.49
C PRO A 89 -28.35 -40.50 42.64
N ASP A 90 -29.47 -40.24 43.31
CA ASP A 90 -30.59 -41.22 43.38
C ASP A 90 -31.97 -40.71 42.93
N ILE A 91 -32.09 -39.45 42.49
CA ILE A 91 -33.39 -38.88 42.06
C ILE A 91 -33.75 -39.23 40.60
N PHE A 92 -32.78 -39.58 39.76
CA PHE A 92 -33.02 -39.85 38.34
C PHE A 92 -33.41 -41.30 38.00
N LYS A 93 -33.45 -42.22 38.98
CA LYS A 93 -33.82 -43.63 38.76
C LYS A 93 -35.28 -43.96 39.15
N ALA A 94 -36.02 -43.02 39.73
CA ALA A 94 -37.44 -43.18 40.08
C ALA A 94 -38.41 -42.54 39.08
N ILE A 95 -37.92 -41.84 38.05
CA ILE A 95 -38.73 -41.11 37.06
C ILE A 95 -39.10 -42.01 35.85
N GLN A 96 -38.64 -43.26 35.81
CA GLN A 96 -38.87 -44.17 34.69
C GLN A 96 -40.01 -45.19 34.90
N ASP A 97 -40.61 -45.22 36.08
CA ASP A 97 -41.78 -46.07 36.41
C ASP A 97 -43.07 -45.25 36.70
N SER A 98 -43.06 -43.92 36.47
CA SER A 98 -44.17 -43.03 36.84
C SER A 98 -45.34 -42.96 35.84
N ASP A 99 -45.16 -43.41 34.59
CA ASP A 99 -46.20 -43.26 33.55
C ASP A 99 -47.40 -44.23 33.75
N SER A 100 -47.16 -45.36 34.41
CA SER A 100 -48.19 -46.31 34.85
C SER A 100 -49.04 -45.78 36.00
N LEU A 101 -48.50 -44.87 36.81
CA LEU A 101 -49.14 -44.34 38.02
C LEU A 101 -49.90 -43.04 37.74
N ILE A 102 -49.39 -42.23 36.79
CA ILE A 102 -50.05 -41.00 36.29
C ILE A 102 -51.37 -41.34 35.58
N SER A 103 -51.45 -42.47 34.88
CA SER A 103 -52.68 -42.90 34.21
C SER A 103 -53.78 -43.39 35.17
N GLN A 104 -53.42 -43.88 36.37
CA GLN A 104 -54.40 -44.26 37.40
C GLN A 104 -54.90 -43.05 38.21
N ILE A 105 -54.09 -42.00 38.33
CA ILE A 105 -54.46 -40.77 39.05
C ILE A 105 -55.41 -39.90 38.21
N LEU A 106 -55.22 -39.83 36.89
CA LEU A 106 -56.04 -39.01 35.99
C LEU A 106 -57.49 -39.51 35.81
N HIS A 107 -57.82 -40.73 36.25
CA HIS A 107 -59.17 -41.29 36.15
C HIS A 107 -60.02 -41.12 37.44
N ARG A 108 -59.47 -40.50 38.49
CA ARG A 108 -60.16 -40.23 39.76
C ARG A 108 -60.19 -38.72 40.07
N SER A 109 -60.62 -37.95 39.08
CA SER A 109 -60.70 -36.49 39.14
C SER A 109 -61.96 -36.02 39.86
N GLN A 110 -61.88 -35.87 41.19
CA GLN A 110 -62.77 -34.98 41.95
C GLN A 110 -61.93 -34.23 43.01
N PRO A 111 -62.18 -32.92 43.25
CA PRO A 111 -61.16 -32.00 43.71
C PRO A 111 -61.02 -32.05 45.24
N LEU A 112 -59.95 -32.67 45.71
CA LEU A 112 -59.55 -32.71 47.13
C LEU A 112 -58.12 -32.20 47.30
N LEU A 113 -57.88 -30.98 46.84
CA LEU A 113 -56.66 -30.23 47.14
C LEU A 113 -57.06 -29.00 47.95
N GLY A 114 -57.13 -29.22 49.26
CA GLY A 114 -57.33 -28.23 50.31
C GLY A 114 -56.10 -27.36 50.57
N PRO A 115 -56.06 -26.62 51.69
CA PRO A 115 -55.23 -25.41 51.90
C PRO A 115 -53.70 -25.58 51.94
N ASP A 116 -53.17 -26.77 51.68
CA ASP A 116 -51.78 -27.16 51.98
C ASP A 116 -50.74 -26.78 50.89
N TYR A 117 -51.15 -26.06 49.84
CA TYR A 117 -50.24 -25.55 48.79
C TYR A 117 -49.55 -24.24 49.15
N ALA A 118 -50.06 -23.52 50.15
CA ALA A 118 -49.48 -22.26 50.62
C ALA A 118 -47.99 -22.38 50.99
N PRO A 119 -47.54 -23.35 51.82
CA PRO A 119 -46.13 -23.45 52.19
C PRO A 119 -45.20 -23.83 51.03
N ILE A 120 -45.70 -24.57 50.04
CA ILE A 120 -44.92 -24.94 48.85
C ILE A 120 -44.78 -23.73 47.90
N ASN A 121 -45.88 -23.00 47.66
CA ASN A 121 -45.84 -21.76 46.89
C ASN A 121 -44.93 -20.71 47.53
N ASP A 122 -44.96 -20.56 48.85
CA ASP A 122 -44.06 -19.66 49.57
C ASP A 122 -42.58 -20.02 49.37
N LYS A 123 -42.27 -21.32 49.29
CA LYS A 123 -40.90 -21.81 49.04
C LYS A 123 -40.47 -21.58 47.59
N ILE A 124 -41.37 -21.77 46.63
CA ILE A 124 -41.14 -21.44 45.21
C ILE A 124 -40.85 -19.95 45.05
N VAL A 125 -41.69 -19.08 45.61
CA VAL A 125 -41.51 -17.62 45.55
C VAL A 125 -40.18 -17.18 46.20
N LYS A 126 -39.75 -17.83 47.30
CA LYS A 126 -38.44 -17.58 47.92
C LYS A 126 -37.28 -18.00 47.01
N LEU A 127 -37.37 -19.16 46.36
CA LEU A 127 -36.33 -19.64 45.46
C LEU A 127 -36.23 -18.78 44.19
N GLU A 128 -37.35 -18.36 43.61
CA GLU A 128 -37.37 -17.43 42.46
C GLU A 128 -36.74 -16.07 42.82
N ARG A 129 -37.01 -15.56 44.04
CA ARG A 129 -36.35 -14.34 44.54
C ARG A 129 -34.85 -14.52 44.69
N LEU A 130 -34.40 -15.66 45.22
CA LEU A 130 -32.97 -15.98 45.34
C LEU A 130 -32.31 -16.10 43.96
N GLU A 131 -32.95 -16.78 43.00
CA GLU A 131 -32.45 -16.90 41.64
C GLU A 131 -32.31 -15.53 40.97
N SER A 132 -33.32 -14.67 41.12
CA SER A 132 -33.29 -13.30 40.61
C SER A 132 -32.14 -12.47 41.23
N TRP A 133 -31.96 -12.59 42.55
CA TRP A 133 -30.86 -11.93 43.26
C TRP A 133 -29.49 -12.41 42.78
N TYR A 134 -29.27 -13.73 42.65
CA TYR A 134 -28.03 -14.29 42.12
C TYR A 134 -27.76 -13.85 40.68
N LYS A 135 -28.79 -13.78 39.81
CA LYS A 135 -28.64 -13.26 38.44
C LYS A 135 -28.21 -11.79 38.43
N THR A 136 -28.74 -10.98 39.35
CA THR A 136 -28.35 -9.57 39.49
C THR A 136 -26.89 -9.45 39.96
N GLN A 137 -26.49 -10.25 40.96
CA GLN A 137 -25.10 -10.26 41.44
C GLN A 137 -24.12 -10.72 40.37
N LEU A 138 -24.43 -11.80 39.64
CA LEU A 138 -23.61 -12.30 38.54
C LEU A 138 -23.44 -11.23 37.45
N HIS A 139 -24.52 -10.53 37.09
CA HIS A 139 -24.47 -9.45 36.11
C HIS A 139 -23.61 -8.27 36.59
N ALA A 140 -23.68 -7.91 37.87
CA ALA A 140 -22.83 -6.88 38.46
C ALA A 140 -21.33 -7.27 38.41
N VAL A 141 -20.99 -8.50 38.81
CA VAL A 141 -19.60 -9.00 38.77
C VAL A 141 -19.08 -9.07 37.33
N GLN A 142 -19.90 -9.55 36.38
CA GLN A 142 -19.50 -9.58 34.96
C GLN A 142 -19.29 -8.18 34.38
N LYS A 143 -20.09 -7.19 34.80
CA LYS A 143 -19.90 -5.79 34.44
C LYS A 143 -18.58 -5.26 35.00
N SER A 144 -18.32 -5.44 36.29
CA SER A 144 -17.06 -5.04 36.93
C SER A 144 -15.83 -5.72 36.30
N LEU A 145 -15.92 -7.01 35.95
CA LEU A 145 -14.84 -7.71 35.25
C LEU A 145 -14.56 -7.11 33.88
N LYS A 146 -15.59 -6.75 33.11
CA LYS A 146 -15.43 -6.07 31.82
C LYS A 146 -14.81 -4.70 31.98
N ASP A 147 -15.24 -3.95 32.99
CA ASP A 147 -14.70 -2.63 33.31
C ASP A 147 -13.22 -2.74 33.69
N CYS A 148 -12.84 -3.68 34.56
CA CYS A 148 -11.44 -3.97 34.90
C CYS A 148 -10.61 -4.41 33.69
N LYS A 149 -11.09 -5.35 32.87
CA LYS A 149 -10.39 -5.78 31.65
C LYS A 149 -10.18 -4.64 30.65
N SER A 150 -11.10 -3.68 30.59
CA SER A 150 -10.96 -2.50 29.73
C SER A 150 -9.85 -1.55 30.21
N VAL A 151 -9.59 -1.50 31.52
CA VAL A 151 -8.51 -0.71 32.11
C VAL A 151 -7.15 -1.33 31.76
N PHE A 152 -7.04 -2.65 31.77
CA PHE A 152 -5.83 -3.38 31.40
C PHE A 152 -5.68 -3.66 29.90
N ALA A 153 -6.44 -2.96 29.05
CA ALA A 153 -6.25 -3.08 27.60
C ALA A 153 -4.82 -2.62 27.25
N PRO A 154 -3.93 -3.50 26.72
CA PRO A 154 -2.51 -3.23 26.55
C PRO A 154 -2.21 -1.94 25.77
N VAL A 155 -3.10 -1.60 24.84
CA VAL A 155 -3.05 -0.41 24.00
C VAL A 155 -3.04 0.90 24.80
N ARG A 156 -3.65 0.95 25.99
CA ARG A 156 -3.63 2.14 26.86
C ARG A 156 -2.30 2.36 27.57
N CYS A 157 -1.46 1.32 27.62
CA CYS A 157 -0.14 1.36 28.24
C CYS A 157 0.97 1.61 27.22
N LEU A 158 0.65 1.68 25.92
CA LEU A 158 1.64 1.94 24.90
C LEU A 158 2.10 3.41 24.95
N PRO A 159 3.42 3.66 24.86
CA PRO A 159 3.97 4.99 24.66
C PRO A 159 3.38 5.70 23.43
N HIS A 160 3.38 7.04 23.45
CA HIS A 160 2.79 7.89 22.42
C HIS A 160 3.40 7.67 21.04
N ASP A 161 4.72 7.52 20.97
CA ASP A 161 5.50 7.22 19.78
C ASP A 161 5.12 5.86 19.17
N ILE A 162 4.96 4.83 20.00
CA ILE A 162 4.54 3.49 19.53
C ILE A 162 3.10 3.54 18.99
N LEU A 163 2.20 4.28 19.64
CA LEU A 163 0.84 4.48 19.13
C LEU A 163 0.84 5.21 17.79
N LEU A 164 1.67 6.24 17.62
CA LEU A 164 1.80 6.94 16.35
C LEU A 164 2.32 6.03 15.25
N GLU A 165 3.31 5.18 15.53
CA GLU A 165 3.83 4.22 14.55
C GLU A 165 2.74 3.22 14.13
N ILE A 166 1.94 2.72 15.08
CA ILE A 166 0.78 1.87 14.79
C ILE A 166 -0.24 2.61 13.92
N PHE A 167 -0.52 3.89 14.21
CA PHE A 167 -1.45 4.69 13.42
C PHE A 167 -0.94 4.91 12.00
N HIS A 168 0.35 5.21 11.85
CA HIS A 168 0.98 5.40 10.55
C HIS A 168 0.93 4.11 9.73
N SER A 169 1.27 2.97 10.32
CA SER A 169 1.16 1.67 9.67
C SER A 169 -0.28 1.35 9.26
N ALA A 170 -1.27 1.64 10.13
CA ALA A 170 -2.68 1.44 9.80
C ALA A 170 -3.14 2.34 8.62
N CYS A 171 -2.65 3.58 8.56
CA CYS A 171 -2.89 4.47 7.43
C CYS A 171 -2.23 3.92 6.16
N ASP A 172 -0.94 3.58 6.19
CA ASP A 172 -0.20 3.08 5.03
C ASP A 172 -0.88 1.82 4.43
N CYS A 173 -1.27 0.86 5.28
CA CYS A 173 -1.99 -0.34 4.84
C CYS A 173 -3.38 -0.06 4.26
N TRP A 174 -4.05 1.00 4.71
CA TRP A 174 -5.36 1.38 4.18
C TRP A 174 -5.24 1.87 2.73
N TRP A 175 -4.17 2.61 2.44
CA TRP A 175 -3.89 3.03 1.08
C TRP A 175 -3.47 1.87 0.18
N GLU A 176 -2.52 1.02 0.60
CA GLU A 176 -2.02 -0.11 -0.21
C GLU A 176 -3.13 -1.08 -0.67
N LYS A 177 -4.14 -1.31 0.18
CA LYS A 177 -5.21 -2.28 -0.11
C LYS A 177 -6.30 -1.74 -1.01
N ASN A 178 -6.56 -0.44 -0.94
CA ASN A 178 -7.61 0.21 -1.71
C ASN A 178 -7.09 0.88 -2.98
N GLY A 179 -5.76 1.01 -3.08
CA GLY A 179 -5.02 1.56 -4.20
C GLY A 179 -4.59 0.55 -5.28
N GLY A 180 -5.24 -0.63 -5.28
CA GLY A 180 -4.95 -1.69 -6.23
C GLY A 180 -4.81 -1.15 -7.64
N VAL A 181 -3.65 -1.44 -8.25
CA VAL A 181 -3.26 -1.03 -9.60
C VAL A 181 -4.09 -1.79 -10.64
N GLU A 182 -5.40 -1.60 -10.63
CA GLU A 182 -6.21 -1.94 -11.80
C GLU A 182 -5.99 -0.84 -12.82
N HIS A 183 -5.14 -1.14 -13.79
CA HIS A 183 -4.81 -0.33 -14.96
C HIS A 183 -5.98 -0.13 -15.93
N ASP A 184 -7.21 -0.33 -15.49
CA ASP A 184 -8.38 -0.03 -16.31
C ASP A 184 -9.13 1.15 -15.73
N ARG A 185 -9.56 2.06 -16.59
CA ARG A 185 -10.13 3.38 -16.31
C ARG A 185 -11.49 3.34 -15.58
N LEU A 186 -11.80 2.25 -14.91
CA LEU A 186 -13.03 2.01 -14.18
C LEU A 186 -12.86 2.43 -12.72
N VAL A 187 -13.06 3.74 -12.52
CA VAL A 187 -13.66 4.38 -11.35
C VAL A 187 -14.14 3.38 -10.28
N CYS A 188 -13.28 2.94 -9.38
CA CYS A 188 -13.71 2.18 -8.20
C CYS A 188 -12.89 2.61 -6.99
N SER A 189 -13.48 3.53 -6.23
CA SER A 189 -13.25 3.73 -4.79
C SER A 189 -11.81 3.95 -4.33
N THR A 190 -11.02 4.74 -5.08
CA THR A 190 -9.76 5.24 -4.53
C THR A 190 -10.07 6.01 -3.25
N PRO A 191 -9.44 5.65 -2.12
CA PRO A 191 -9.73 6.25 -0.83
C PRO A 191 -9.57 7.77 -0.83
N ASP A 192 -10.50 8.51 -0.24
CA ASP A 192 -10.41 9.96 -0.04
C ASP A 192 -10.01 10.27 1.42
N SER A 193 -9.04 11.16 1.65
CA SER A 193 -8.70 11.59 3.02
C SER A 193 -9.81 12.43 3.66
N LEU A 194 -10.70 12.96 2.84
CA LEU A 194 -11.89 13.69 3.26
C LEU A 194 -13.08 12.77 3.55
N ASP A 195 -12.96 11.46 3.29
CA ASP A 195 -13.90 10.47 3.79
C ASP A 195 -13.72 10.32 5.31
N MET A 196 -14.78 10.62 6.06
CA MET A 196 -14.81 10.48 7.53
C MET A 196 -14.73 9.03 8.00
N ALA A 197 -14.89 8.04 7.10
CA ALA A 197 -14.59 6.64 7.33
C ALA A 197 -13.10 6.30 7.16
N GLY A 198 -12.27 7.28 6.74
CA GLY A 198 -10.83 7.15 6.60
C GLY A 198 -10.10 6.92 7.93
N PRO A 199 -8.87 6.39 7.88
CA PRO A 199 -8.18 5.83 9.05
C PRO A 199 -7.94 6.88 10.13
N LEU A 200 -7.49 8.09 9.80
CA LEU A 200 -7.22 9.12 10.81
C LEU A 200 -8.49 9.56 11.55
N TRP A 201 -9.60 9.72 10.84
CA TRP A 201 -10.89 10.07 11.43
C TRP A 201 -11.40 8.96 12.35
N VAL A 202 -11.39 7.71 11.86
CA VAL A 202 -11.79 6.55 12.65
C VAL A 202 -10.91 6.39 13.89
N LEU A 203 -9.58 6.48 13.75
CA LEU A 203 -8.64 6.38 14.87
C LEU A 203 -8.89 7.47 15.92
N SER A 204 -9.17 8.70 15.48
CA SER A 204 -9.49 9.84 16.37
C SER A 204 -10.85 9.67 17.10
N SER A 205 -11.73 8.80 16.59
CA SER A 205 -13.05 8.55 17.17
C SER A 205 -13.05 7.47 18.25
N ILE A 206 -12.05 6.59 18.29
CA ILE A 206 -12.03 5.38 19.13
C ILE A 206 -12.06 5.71 20.63
N CYS A 207 -11.11 6.51 21.11
CA CYS A 207 -11.06 6.93 22.50
C CYS A 207 -10.34 8.26 22.68
N ARG A 208 -10.47 8.87 23.87
CA ARG A 208 -9.86 10.17 24.18
C ARG A 208 -8.34 10.15 23.99
N ILE A 209 -7.66 9.12 24.50
CA ILE A 209 -6.19 9.01 24.41
C ILE A 209 -5.73 9.04 22.95
N TRP A 210 -6.38 8.28 22.07
CA TRP A 210 -6.02 8.19 20.65
C TRP A 210 -6.28 9.50 19.92
N ARG A 211 -7.40 10.15 20.25
CA ARG A 211 -7.72 11.48 19.76
C ARG A 211 -6.68 12.50 20.19
N ASP A 212 -6.28 12.49 21.46
CA ASP A 212 -5.29 13.40 22.02
C ASP A 212 -3.92 13.17 21.36
N VAL A 213 -3.52 11.91 21.15
CA VAL A 213 -2.30 11.52 20.43
C VAL A 213 -2.29 12.08 19.00
N LEU A 214 -3.39 11.93 18.25
CA LEU A 214 -3.50 12.42 16.87
C LEU A 214 -3.59 13.95 16.79
N HIS A 215 -4.33 14.60 17.69
CA HIS A 215 -4.42 16.06 17.71
C HIS A 215 -3.10 16.73 18.08
N THR A 216 -2.30 16.08 18.94
CA THR A 216 -0.96 16.57 19.31
C THR A 216 0.12 16.22 18.29
N SER A 217 -0.24 15.51 17.20
CA SER A 217 0.68 15.09 16.15
C SER A 217 0.27 15.62 14.76
N PRO A 218 0.46 16.92 14.48
CA PRO A 218 0.15 17.49 13.17
C PRO A 218 0.93 16.85 12.01
N ALA A 219 2.12 16.31 12.30
CA ALA A 219 2.93 15.56 11.35
C ALA A 219 2.18 14.33 10.78
N SER A 220 1.32 13.68 11.58
CA SER A 220 0.53 12.53 11.13
C SER A 220 -0.47 12.91 10.06
N TRP A 221 -1.13 14.07 10.22
CA TRP A 221 -2.07 14.61 9.25
C TRP A 221 -1.37 15.18 8.01
N ALA A 222 -0.18 15.75 8.17
CA ALA A 222 0.60 16.33 7.08
C ALA A 222 1.31 15.29 6.20
N ARG A 223 1.37 14.03 6.64
CA ARG A 223 2.09 12.94 5.97
C ARG A 223 1.51 12.62 4.60
N TRP A 224 0.18 12.59 4.47
CA TRP A 224 -0.49 12.40 3.19
C TRP A 224 -1.90 13.00 3.24
N LEU A 225 -2.22 13.85 2.28
CA LEU A 225 -3.57 14.38 2.04
C LEU A 225 -3.95 14.04 0.60
N PHE A 226 -4.85 13.08 0.43
CA PHE A 226 -5.42 12.75 -0.87
C PHE A 226 -6.84 13.31 -0.98
N VAL A 227 -7.11 14.07 -2.02
CA VAL A 227 -8.39 14.73 -2.29
C VAL A 227 -8.81 14.44 -3.73
N LYS A 228 -10.04 13.98 -3.94
CA LYS A 228 -10.51 13.55 -5.26
C LYS A 228 -11.96 13.95 -5.52
N SER A 229 -12.23 14.53 -6.70
CA SER A 229 -13.59 14.84 -7.13
C SER A 229 -14.38 13.56 -7.53
N PRO A 230 -15.72 13.53 -7.40
CA PRO A 230 -16.61 14.65 -7.10
C PRO A 230 -16.64 15.01 -5.60
N PHE A 231 -16.73 16.31 -5.32
CA PHE A 231 -16.76 16.82 -3.95
C PHE A 231 -18.18 16.91 -3.41
N SER A 232 -18.38 16.43 -2.18
CA SER A 232 -19.62 16.65 -1.41
C SER A 232 -19.74 18.10 -0.91
N LYS A 233 -20.95 18.51 -0.52
CA LYS A 233 -21.22 19.81 0.13
C LYS A 233 -20.44 20.08 1.42
N HIS A 234 -19.88 19.03 2.05
CA HIS A 234 -19.13 19.11 3.30
C HIS A 234 -17.61 19.06 3.10
N THR A 235 -17.16 18.75 1.89
CA THR A 235 -15.74 18.58 1.53
C THR A 235 -14.91 19.79 1.94
N ARG A 236 -15.43 20.99 1.68
CA ARG A 236 -14.77 22.25 2.02
C ARG A 236 -14.47 22.36 3.52
N GLN A 237 -15.47 22.09 4.37
CA GLN A 237 -15.32 22.18 5.82
C GLN A 237 -14.41 21.08 6.37
N ILE A 238 -14.50 19.87 5.80
CA ILE A 238 -13.63 18.74 6.18
C ILE A 238 -12.19 19.06 5.81
N LEU A 239 -11.93 19.53 4.58
CA LEU A 239 -10.60 19.91 4.12
C LEU A 239 -10.00 21.05 4.97
N GLN A 240 -10.78 22.08 5.30
CA GLN A 240 -10.32 23.13 6.20
C GLN A 240 -9.95 22.60 7.59
N THR A 241 -10.73 21.65 8.11
CA THR A 241 -10.44 21.00 9.39
C THR A 241 -9.17 20.16 9.30
N TYR A 242 -9.02 19.38 8.23
CA TYR A 242 -7.84 18.57 7.96
C TYR A 242 -6.57 19.44 7.85
N LEU A 243 -6.63 20.52 7.07
CA LEU A 243 -5.52 21.45 6.90
C LEU A 243 -5.14 22.12 8.23
N LYS A 244 -6.11 22.46 9.09
CA LYS A 244 -5.84 22.93 10.46
C LYS A 244 -5.11 21.88 11.29
N CYS A 245 -5.51 20.62 11.20
CA CYS A 245 -4.83 19.51 11.88
C CYS A 245 -3.38 19.31 11.41
N THR A 246 -3.03 19.68 10.17
CA THR A 246 -1.64 19.60 9.67
C THR A 246 -0.70 20.65 10.28
N GLY A 247 -1.24 21.71 10.90
CA GLY A 247 -0.47 22.79 11.51
C GLY A 247 0.48 23.47 10.51
N LYS A 248 1.75 23.60 10.89
CA LYS A 248 2.83 24.16 10.05
C LYS A 248 3.77 23.10 9.46
N HIS A 249 3.42 21.82 9.56
CA HIS A 249 4.31 20.76 9.11
C HIS A 249 4.38 20.70 7.58
N PRO A 250 5.49 20.21 7.01
CA PRO A 250 5.60 19.95 5.57
C PRO A 250 4.48 19.01 5.12
N LEU A 251 3.70 19.45 4.13
CA LEU A 251 2.53 18.77 3.63
C LEU A 251 2.89 17.96 2.38
N SER A 252 2.56 16.68 2.40
CA SER A 252 2.55 15.87 1.18
C SER A 252 1.09 15.63 0.78
N LEU A 253 0.76 15.87 -0.49
CA LEU A 253 -0.62 15.80 -0.95
C LEU A 253 -0.75 15.28 -2.38
N ALA A 254 -1.93 14.73 -2.67
CA ALA A 254 -2.42 14.39 -3.99
C ALA A 254 -3.81 15.01 -4.18
N ALA A 255 -4.02 15.74 -5.26
CA ALA A 255 -5.28 16.43 -5.55
C ALA A 255 -5.73 16.12 -6.99
N PHE A 256 -6.85 15.41 -7.13
CA PHE A 256 -7.42 14.98 -8.40
C PHE A 256 -8.75 15.73 -8.63
N CYS A 257 -8.70 16.81 -9.41
CA CYS A 257 -9.84 17.69 -9.70
C CYS A 257 -10.08 17.70 -11.22
N ASN A 258 -10.65 16.60 -11.72
CA ASN A 258 -10.88 16.35 -13.14
C ASN A 258 -12.37 16.23 -13.47
N SER A 259 -13.26 16.90 -12.70
CA SER A 259 -14.70 16.79 -12.94
C SER A 259 -15.16 17.84 -13.94
N PRO A 260 -15.45 17.48 -15.21
CA PRO A 260 -15.83 18.45 -16.23
C PRO A 260 -17.15 19.18 -15.87
N ASP A 261 -18.01 18.54 -15.09
CA ASP A 261 -19.31 19.08 -14.70
C ASP A 261 -19.28 19.96 -13.44
N LEU A 262 -18.15 20.00 -12.69
CA LEU A 262 -18.06 20.62 -11.35
C LEU A 262 -16.91 21.62 -11.22
N VAL A 263 -16.74 22.46 -12.26
CA VAL A 263 -15.65 23.45 -12.34
C VAL A 263 -15.67 24.43 -11.15
N ALA A 264 -16.83 24.79 -10.62
CA ALA A 264 -16.90 25.74 -9.50
C ALA A 264 -16.38 25.12 -8.19
N GLU A 265 -16.85 23.93 -7.84
CA GLU A 265 -16.45 23.22 -6.62
C GLU A 265 -14.97 22.82 -6.66
N ASP A 266 -14.50 22.30 -7.78
CA ASP A 266 -13.09 21.91 -7.99
C ASP A 266 -12.18 23.14 -7.82
N GLY A 267 -12.59 24.30 -8.34
CA GLY A 267 -11.87 25.56 -8.17
C GLY A 267 -11.80 26.05 -6.72
N GLU A 268 -12.88 25.89 -5.93
CA GLU A 268 -12.87 26.22 -4.51
C GLU A 268 -11.90 25.35 -3.70
N ILE A 269 -11.91 24.04 -3.97
CA ILE A 269 -11.02 23.08 -3.31
C ILE A 269 -9.56 23.35 -3.68
N MET A 270 -9.26 23.58 -4.97
CA MET A 270 -7.92 23.94 -5.42
C MET A 270 -7.43 25.24 -4.78
N SER A 271 -8.29 26.26 -4.69
CA SER A 271 -7.98 27.52 -4.02
C SER A 271 -7.59 27.31 -2.55
N LEU A 272 -8.28 26.42 -1.83
CA LEU A 272 -7.94 26.09 -0.44
C LEU A 272 -6.61 25.36 -0.32
N LEU A 273 -6.31 24.42 -1.22
CA LEU A 273 -5.04 23.70 -1.21
C LEU A 273 -3.87 24.66 -1.44
N ILE A 274 -4.00 25.57 -2.41
CA ILE A 274 -2.94 26.51 -2.79
C ILE A 274 -2.58 27.48 -1.67
N GLN A 275 -3.51 27.84 -0.78
CA GLN A 275 -3.20 28.64 0.40
C GLN A 275 -2.12 28.00 1.30
N SER A 276 -1.93 26.68 1.20
CA SER A 276 -0.91 25.93 1.92
C SER A 276 0.37 25.64 1.12
N CYS A 277 0.52 26.17 -0.10
CA CYS A 277 1.62 25.85 -1.02
C CYS A 277 3.03 26.07 -0.45
N HIS A 278 3.21 27.07 0.41
CA HIS A 278 4.49 27.34 1.06
C HIS A 278 5.02 26.18 1.93
N ARG A 279 4.17 25.21 2.30
CA ARG A 279 4.54 24.00 3.06
C ARG A 279 4.54 22.73 2.22
N TRP A 280 4.27 22.82 0.93
CA TRP A 280 4.23 21.65 0.07
C TRP A 280 5.62 21.03 -0.07
N LYS A 281 5.71 19.74 0.23
CA LYS A 281 6.95 18.96 0.16
C LYS A 281 6.92 17.96 -1.00
N ASN A 282 5.87 17.14 -1.07
CA ASN A 282 5.67 16.18 -2.15
C ASN A 282 4.24 16.38 -2.67
N VAL A 283 4.09 16.69 -3.95
CA VAL A 283 2.81 17.12 -4.50
C VAL A 283 2.48 16.30 -5.73
N CYS A 284 1.25 15.81 -5.81
CA CYS A 284 0.68 15.24 -7.01
C CYS A 284 -0.61 15.99 -7.35
N ILE A 285 -0.69 16.60 -8.52
CA ILE A 285 -1.88 17.36 -8.94
C ILE A 285 -2.29 16.82 -10.29
N ARG A 286 -3.53 16.36 -10.36
CA ARG A 286 -4.21 16.03 -11.62
C ARG A 286 -5.40 16.94 -11.72
N ILE A 287 -5.41 17.80 -12.73
CA ILE A 287 -6.46 18.80 -12.90
C ILE A 287 -6.92 18.86 -14.34
N ASP A 288 -8.15 19.31 -14.53
CA ASP A 288 -8.58 19.80 -15.84
C ASP A 288 -7.88 21.13 -16.21
N VAL A 289 -7.68 21.35 -17.51
CA VAL A 289 -7.11 22.59 -18.08
C VAL A 289 -7.78 23.85 -17.54
N HIS A 290 -9.07 23.82 -17.25
CA HIS A 290 -9.80 24.96 -16.71
C HIS A 290 -9.30 25.42 -15.32
N HIS A 291 -8.61 24.54 -14.56
CA HIS A 291 -8.06 24.86 -13.24
C HIS A 291 -6.58 25.28 -13.24
N THR A 292 -5.94 25.34 -14.41
CA THR A 292 -4.50 25.67 -14.53
C THR A 292 -4.14 27.05 -13.99
N HIS A 293 -5.06 28.01 -14.09
CA HIS A 293 -4.90 29.37 -13.56
C HIS A 293 -4.61 29.39 -12.05
N HIS A 294 -5.13 28.40 -11.31
CA HIS A 294 -4.82 28.25 -9.89
C HIS A 294 -3.34 27.93 -9.67
N LEU A 295 -2.75 27.04 -10.47
CA LEU A 295 -1.32 26.70 -10.37
C LEU A 295 -0.41 27.85 -10.81
N GLN A 296 -0.81 28.60 -11.83
CA GLN A 296 -0.08 29.78 -12.30
C GLN A 296 0.03 30.87 -11.21
N SER A 297 -0.91 30.93 -10.27
CA SER A 297 -0.85 31.86 -9.14
C SER A 297 0.24 31.51 -8.11
N ILE A 298 0.83 30.32 -8.19
CA ILE A 298 1.85 29.84 -7.24
C ILE A 298 3.22 30.37 -7.65
N LEU A 299 3.71 31.38 -6.91
CA LEU A 299 5.02 31.98 -7.19
C LEU A 299 6.18 31.30 -6.46
N HIS A 300 5.95 30.71 -5.28
CA HIS A 300 7.03 30.27 -4.40
C HIS A 300 6.72 28.98 -3.65
N LEU A 301 7.60 28.00 -3.79
CA LEU A 301 7.46 26.63 -3.27
C LEU A 301 8.77 26.25 -2.54
N PRO A 302 9.06 26.86 -1.37
CA PRO A 302 10.38 26.87 -0.77
C PRO A 302 10.89 25.48 -0.39
N ILE A 303 10.01 24.59 0.07
CA ILE A 303 10.38 23.26 0.58
C ILE A 303 9.93 22.11 -0.35
N LEU A 304 9.45 22.43 -1.54
CA LEU A 304 8.98 21.44 -2.50
C LEU A 304 10.16 20.61 -3.00
N GLN A 305 10.02 19.30 -2.90
CA GLN A 305 11.04 18.30 -3.22
C GLN A 305 10.64 17.48 -4.45
N THR A 306 9.36 17.09 -4.54
CA THR A 306 8.82 16.32 -5.66
C THR A 306 7.50 16.90 -6.14
N ILE A 307 7.26 16.83 -7.46
CA ILE A 307 6.00 17.27 -8.07
C ILE A 307 5.54 16.31 -9.19
N GLU A 308 4.26 15.91 -9.18
CA GLU A 308 3.50 15.37 -10.31
C GLU A 308 2.52 16.43 -10.76
N LEU A 309 2.52 16.77 -12.04
CA LEU A 309 1.50 17.62 -12.66
C LEU A 309 0.95 16.90 -13.87
N ASP A 310 -0.31 16.51 -13.82
CA ASP A 310 -1.06 15.99 -14.96
C ASP A 310 -2.21 16.95 -15.25
N ILE A 311 -2.27 17.46 -16.48
CA ILE A 311 -3.30 18.42 -16.88
C ILE A 311 -4.08 17.77 -18.02
N THR A 312 -5.34 17.44 -17.78
CA THR A 312 -6.23 16.84 -18.78
C THR A 312 -7.03 17.92 -19.50
N GLY A 313 -7.31 17.74 -20.79
CA GLY A 313 -8.16 18.65 -21.57
C GLY A 313 -7.89 18.56 -23.07
N HIS A 314 -8.95 18.68 -23.89
CA HIS A 314 -8.87 18.51 -25.35
C HIS A 314 -8.58 19.82 -26.13
N GLY A 315 -8.32 20.93 -25.44
CA GLY A 315 -7.96 22.20 -26.08
C GLY A 315 -6.45 22.33 -26.23
N HIS A 316 -5.90 21.90 -27.36
CA HIS A 316 -4.45 21.84 -27.58
C HIS A 316 -3.79 23.22 -27.82
N ASP A 317 -4.56 24.27 -28.11
CA ASP A 317 -4.03 25.43 -28.84
C ASP A 317 -3.81 26.72 -28.01
N ASP A 318 -4.37 26.88 -26.80
CA ASP A 318 -4.38 28.20 -26.12
C ASP A 318 -3.63 28.28 -24.78
N LEU A 319 -2.93 27.23 -24.35
CA LEU A 319 -2.08 27.29 -23.16
C LEU A 319 -0.66 27.77 -23.52
N ASP A 320 -0.54 29.04 -23.91
CA ASP A 320 0.76 29.69 -24.18
C ASP A 320 1.54 30.04 -22.90
N ASP A 321 0.94 29.86 -21.71
CA ASP A 321 1.48 30.43 -20.49
C ASP A 321 2.30 29.43 -19.67
N TYR A 322 3.62 29.65 -19.67
CA TYR A 322 4.60 28.84 -18.95
C TYR A 322 4.37 28.89 -17.43
N MET A 323 4.27 27.73 -16.79
CA MET A 323 4.25 27.65 -15.33
C MET A 323 5.68 27.79 -14.79
N CYS A 324 5.93 28.82 -13.98
CA CYS A 324 7.23 29.05 -13.36
C CYS A 324 7.15 28.80 -11.86
N PHE A 325 7.69 27.67 -11.40
CA PHE A 325 7.77 27.36 -9.99
C PHE A 325 9.13 27.78 -9.43
N ASN A 326 9.15 28.76 -8.53
CA ASN A 326 10.34 29.01 -7.72
C ASN A 326 10.43 27.96 -6.59
N ALA A 327 11.00 26.80 -6.92
CA ALA A 327 11.13 25.64 -6.05
C ALA A 327 12.61 25.20 -5.92
N PRO A 328 13.42 25.88 -5.09
CA PRO A 328 14.87 25.69 -5.05
C PRO A 328 15.32 24.30 -4.56
N HIS A 329 14.44 23.57 -3.86
CA HIS A 329 14.72 22.22 -3.36
C HIS A 329 14.10 21.11 -4.21
N LEU A 330 13.49 21.45 -5.35
CA LEU A 330 12.86 20.49 -6.24
C LEU A 330 13.95 19.67 -6.93
N TRP A 331 13.95 18.37 -6.66
CA TRP A 331 14.92 17.43 -7.24
C TRP A 331 14.27 16.41 -8.17
N GLN A 332 12.93 16.29 -8.15
CA GLN A 332 12.16 15.36 -8.96
C GLN A 332 10.87 16.00 -9.52
N ALA A 333 10.61 15.84 -10.82
CA ALA A 333 9.40 16.33 -11.47
C ALA A 333 8.82 15.31 -12.47
N ASN A 334 7.51 15.08 -12.42
CA ASN A 334 6.74 14.31 -13.39
C ASN A 334 5.70 15.19 -14.04
N LEU A 335 5.82 15.37 -15.34
CA LEU A 335 4.99 16.28 -16.13
C LEU A 335 4.17 15.45 -17.11
N GLY A 336 2.86 15.38 -16.86
CA GLY A 336 1.87 14.72 -17.71
C GLY A 336 1.65 15.40 -19.07
N GLN A 337 2.31 16.54 -19.29
CA GLN A 337 2.31 17.29 -20.55
C GLN A 337 3.74 17.55 -21.02
N GLY A 338 3.89 18.29 -22.12
CA GLY A 338 5.19 18.75 -22.63
C GLY A 338 6.03 19.41 -21.54
N ILE A 339 7.25 18.92 -21.37
CA ILE A 339 8.26 19.39 -20.41
C ILE A 339 8.52 20.90 -20.54
N HIS A 340 8.44 21.46 -21.74
CA HIS A 340 8.64 22.89 -22.02
C HIS A 340 7.65 23.80 -21.29
N ARG A 341 6.48 23.30 -20.91
CA ARG A 341 5.43 24.09 -20.26
C ARG A 341 5.76 24.49 -18.84
N VAL A 342 6.73 23.84 -18.21
CA VAL A 342 7.13 24.10 -16.83
C VAL A 342 8.60 24.51 -16.78
N ARG A 343 8.87 25.70 -16.23
CA ARG A 343 10.25 26.12 -15.97
C ARG A 343 10.80 25.39 -14.76
N LEU A 344 11.66 24.42 -15.03
CA LEU A 344 12.28 23.58 -14.02
C LEU A 344 13.58 24.20 -13.48
N PRO A 345 13.87 24.07 -12.17
CA PRO A 345 15.15 24.50 -11.59
C PRO A 345 16.30 23.57 -12.03
N SER A 346 17.51 24.12 -12.09
CA SER A 346 18.73 23.39 -12.49
C SER A 346 19.16 22.29 -11.49
N GLY A 347 18.56 22.26 -10.30
CA GLY A 347 18.79 21.25 -9.27
C GLY A 347 18.07 19.92 -9.50
N ILE A 348 17.24 19.80 -10.56
CA ILE A 348 16.53 18.55 -10.85
C ILE A 348 17.50 17.43 -11.21
N THR A 349 17.27 16.28 -10.61
CA THR A 349 18.01 15.04 -10.84
C THR A 349 17.16 13.95 -11.48
N HIS A 350 15.84 14.01 -11.30
CA HIS A 350 14.88 13.03 -11.83
C HIS A 350 13.76 13.76 -12.58
N LEU A 351 13.59 13.44 -13.86
CA LEU A 351 12.55 14.02 -14.69
C LEU A 351 11.76 12.91 -15.38
N SER A 352 10.45 13.04 -15.36
CA SER A 352 9.51 12.26 -16.16
C SER A 352 8.62 13.21 -16.95
N GLY A 353 8.36 12.92 -18.22
CA GLY A 353 7.34 13.63 -18.96
C GLY A 353 7.20 13.24 -20.42
N TYR A 354 6.36 13.98 -21.13
CA TYR A 354 6.10 13.78 -22.55
C TYR A 354 6.98 14.69 -23.41
N ILE A 355 7.40 14.18 -24.57
CA ILE A 355 7.99 15.01 -25.63
C ILE A 355 6.91 15.19 -26.69
N SER A 356 6.27 16.35 -26.65
CA SER A 356 5.21 16.76 -27.56
C SER A 356 5.73 17.61 -28.71
N CYS A 357 6.86 18.29 -28.54
CA CYS A 357 7.43 19.20 -29.53
C CYS A 357 8.96 19.30 -29.41
N ALA A 358 9.59 20.06 -30.32
CA ALA A 358 11.03 20.25 -30.32
C ALA A 358 11.53 21.07 -29.12
N GLU A 359 10.69 21.96 -28.59
CA GLU A 359 10.98 22.81 -27.43
C GLU A 359 11.20 21.97 -26.16
N ASP A 360 10.50 20.84 -26.02
CA ASP A 360 10.70 19.89 -24.92
C ASP A 360 12.15 19.40 -24.85
N LEU A 361 12.74 19.10 -26.01
CA LEU A 361 14.12 18.66 -26.12
C LEU A 361 15.11 19.78 -25.78
N GLN A 362 14.77 21.04 -26.03
CA GLN A 362 15.62 22.20 -25.72
C GLN A 362 15.70 22.51 -24.22
N VAL A 363 14.77 21.99 -23.41
CA VAL A 363 14.82 22.11 -21.94
C VAL A 363 15.87 21.17 -21.34
N LEU A 364 16.03 19.98 -21.91
CA LEU A 364 16.89 18.94 -21.33
C LEU A 364 18.36 19.38 -21.12
N PRO A 365 19.05 20.08 -22.06
CA PRO A 365 20.39 20.62 -21.84
C PRO A 365 20.50 21.59 -20.65
N GLN A 366 19.39 22.23 -20.27
CA GLN A 366 19.36 23.23 -19.20
C GLN A 366 19.32 22.58 -17.80
N LEU A 367 19.23 21.24 -17.74
CA LEU A 367 19.18 20.45 -16.52
C LEU A 367 20.51 19.68 -16.35
N PRO A 368 21.61 20.35 -15.98
CA PRO A 368 22.95 19.75 -15.98
C PRO A 368 23.11 18.61 -14.96
N ASN A 369 22.26 18.57 -13.93
CA ASN A 369 22.30 17.57 -12.86
C ASN A 369 21.37 16.37 -13.12
N LEU A 370 20.74 16.29 -14.30
CA LEU A 370 19.77 15.26 -14.60
C LEU A 370 20.43 13.87 -14.70
N ARG A 371 20.05 12.97 -13.80
CA ARG A 371 20.59 11.61 -13.68
C ARG A 371 19.62 10.55 -14.17
N THR A 372 18.33 10.81 -14.02
CA THR A 372 17.25 9.89 -14.39
C THR A 372 16.24 10.63 -15.26
N LEU A 373 16.00 10.11 -16.46
CA LEU A 373 15.08 10.69 -17.43
C LEU A 373 14.11 9.62 -17.93
N HIS A 374 12.82 9.89 -17.75
CA HIS A 374 11.74 9.03 -18.21
C HIS A 374 10.93 9.78 -19.27
N LEU A 375 10.88 9.23 -20.48
CA LEU A 375 10.20 9.83 -21.61
C LEU A 375 9.01 8.96 -21.99
N LEU A 376 7.83 9.52 -21.87
CA LEU A 376 6.55 8.91 -22.23
C LEU A 376 6.29 9.08 -23.74
N PRO A 377 5.31 8.35 -24.31
CA PRO A 377 5.06 8.26 -25.76
C PRO A 377 5.08 9.61 -26.47
N ILE A 378 5.68 9.66 -27.66
CA ILE A 378 5.83 10.87 -28.46
C ILE A 378 4.68 10.92 -29.46
N TRP A 379 3.97 12.04 -29.51
CA TRP A 379 3.09 12.30 -30.64
C TRP A 379 3.88 13.02 -31.74
N HIS A 380 4.18 12.30 -32.82
CA HIS A 380 4.51 12.87 -34.13
C HIS A 380 5.69 13.86 -34.22
N LEU A 381 6.82 13.60 -33.56
CA LEU A 381 8.06 14.33 -33.88
C LEU A 381 8.59 13.90 -35.24
N SER A 382 8.60 14.82 -36.22
CA SER A 382 9.28 14.59 -37.48
C SER A 382 10.80 14.61 -37.27
N SER A 383 11.49 13.50 -37.54
CA SER A 383 12.93 13.30 -37.30
C SER A 383 13.88 14.16 -38.17
N THR A 384 13.36 15.13 -38.92
CA THR A 384 14.13 15.80 -39.98
C THR A 384 14.97 16.95 -39.42
N GLY A 385 16.26 16.68 -39.18
CA GLY A 385 17.29 17.71 -39.05
C GLY A 385 17.60 18.21 -37.64
N MET A 386 17.07 17.58 -36.58
CA MET A 386 17.44 17.93 -35.21
C MET A 386 18.77 17.30 -34.81
N THR A 387 19.68 18.12 -34.27
CA THR A 387 20.91 17.63 -33.63
C THR A 387 20.56 16.93 -32.32
N PRO A 388 21.13 15.73 -32.04
CA PRO A 388 20.89 15.03 -30.78
C PRO A 388 21.33 15.84 -29.57
N VAL A 389 20.50 15.83 -28.53
CA VAL A 389 20.72 16.51 -27.26
C VAL A 389 21.70 15.71 -26.40
N VAL A 390 22.78 16.36 -25.97
CA VAL A 390 23.81 15.74 -25.12
C VAL A 390 23.45 15.86 -23.64
N MET A 391 23.25 14.71 -23.00
CA MET A 391 22.91 14.56 -21.59
C MET A 391 24.09 13.93 -20.84
N ALA A 392 25.06 14.75 -20.48
CA ALA A 392 26.37 14.30 -19.99
C ALA A 392 26.29 13.48 -18.69
N GLU A 393 25.43 13.85 -17.74
CA GLU A 393 25.31 13.21 -16.42
C GLU A 393 24.21 12.13 -16.34
N LEU A 394 23.53 11.84 -17.46
CA LEU A 394 22.40 10.91 -17.47
C LEU A 394 22.88 9.47 -17.26
N ARG A 395 22.35 8.82 -16.21
CA ARG A 395 22.71 7.46 -15.81
C ARG A 395 21.60 6.45 -16.07
N GLN A 396 20.35 6.89 -16.00
CA GLN A 396 19.17 6.06 -16.18
C GLN A 396 18.24 6.71 -17.21
N LEU A 397 17.92 5.97 -18.26
CA LEU A 397 17.02 6.41 -19.32
C LEU A 397 15.91 5.37 -19.48
N TYR A 398 14.67 5.85 -19.36
CA TYR A 398 13.48 5.11 -19.71
C TYR A 398 12.84 5.80 -20.91
N VAL A 399 12.58 5.06 -21.98
CA VAL A 399 11.86 5.55 -23.15
C VAL A 399 10.67 4.64 -23.44
N ALA A 400 9.51 5.26 -23.66
CA ALA A 400 8.35 4.54 -24.13
C ALA A 400 8.56 4.01 -25.55
N GLU A 401 9.12 4.82 -26.44
CA GLU A 401 9.33 4.51 -27.86
C GLU A 401 10.82 4.62 -28.22
N SER A 402 11.30 3.69 -29.05
CA SER A 402 12.71 3.65 -29.48
C SER A 402 13.16 4.89 -30.26
N ASP A 403 12.26 5.50 -31.03
CA ASP A 403 12.58 6.64 -31.90
C ASP A 403 13.01 7.88 -31.10
N THR A 404 12.54 7.99 -29.85
CA THR A 404 12.98 9.00 -28.88
C THR A 404 14.51 9.03 -28.71
N LEU A 405 15.16 7.87 -28.88
CA LEU A 405 16.60 7.75 -28.72
C LEU A 405 17.38 8.50 -29.79
N ASP A 406 16.80 8.77 -30.96
CA ASP A 406 17.49 9.52 -32.03
C ASP A 406 17.81 10.96 -31.63
N PHE A 407 17.00 11.53 -30.75
CA PHE A 407 17.14 12.89 -30.28
C PHE A 407 18.09 13.03 -29.10
N LEU A 408 18.66 11.93 -28.60
CA LEU A 408 19.43 11.92 -27.36
C LEU A 408 20.86 11.37 -27.56
N MET A 409 21.77 11.81 -26.69
CA MET A 409 23.10 11.27 -26.52
C MET A 409 23.42 11.24 -25.01
N ALA A 410 23.71 10.08 -24.46
CA ALA A 410 23.89 9.90 -23.01
C ALA A 410 25.20 9.17 -22.70
N LEU A 411 26.27 9.94 -22.51
CA LEU A 411 27.65 9.42 -22.40
C LEU A 411 27.87 8.57 -21.14
N MET A 412 27.18 8.90 -20.04
CA MET A 412 27.32 8.24 -18.73
C MET A 412 26.22 7.22 -18.44
N LEU A 413 25.48 6.80 -19.47
CA LEU A 413 24.31 5.93 -19.32
C LEU A 413 24.72 4.54 -18.81
N GLN A 414 24.05 4.09 -17.75
CA GLN A 414 24.28 2.77 -17.13
C GLN A 414 23.05 1.87 -17.18
N SER A 415 21.86 2.45 -17.23
CA SER A 415 20.60 1.71 -17.33
C SER A 415 19.74 2.28 -18.44
N LEU A 416 19.30 1.41 -19.35
CA LEU A 416 18.38 1.75 -20.43
C LEU A 416 17.15 0.85 -20.34
N THR A 417 15.96 1.44 -20.41
CA THR A 417 14.70 0.70 -20.53
C THR A 417 13.92 1.20 -21.72
N ILE A 418 13.50 0.28 -22.60
CA ILE A 418 12.70 0.55 -23.80
C ILE A 418 11.40 -0.25 -23.70
N PHE A 419 10.26 0.44 -23.64
CA PHE A 419 8.96 -0.17 -23.43
C PHE A 419 8.26 -0.62 -24.72
N ASP A 420 8.47 0.07 -25.82
CA ASP A 420 7.85 -0.26 -27.10
C ASP A 420 8.81 -0.04 -28.27
N PHE A 421 8.62 -0.87 -29.27
CA PHE A 421 9.31 -0.87 -30.55
C PHE A 421 8.21 -0.94 -31.59
N ASP A 422 7.81 0.22 -32.11
CA ASP A 422 6.79 0.25 -33.14
C ASP A 422 7.30 -0.51 -34.39
N GLU A 423 6.48 -1.42 -34.91
CA GLU A 423 6.79 -2.14 -36.15
C GLU A 423 6.72 -1.21 -37.38
N GLY A 424 6.04 -0.07 -37.26
CA GLY A 424 5.86 0.91 -38.33
C GLY A 424 6.93 2.00 -38.42
N SER A 425 7.79 2.17 -37.40
CA SER A 425 8.73 3.29 -37.39
C SER A 425 9.98 3.03 -38.23
N SER A 426 10.57 4.11 -38.76
CA SER A 426 11.69 4.02 -39.69
C SER A 426 12.99 3.65 -38.97
N SER A 427 13.19 2.36 -38.71
CA SER A 427 14.44 1.56 -38.60
C SER A 427 15.74 2.10 -37.99
N VAL A 428 15.83 3.33 -37.49
CA VAL A 428 17.07 3.84 -36.88
C VAL A 428 17.20 3.15 -35.52
N ALA A 429 18.07 2.14 -35.53
CA ALA A 429 18.12 1.17 -34.47
C ALA A 429 18.63 1.81 -33.17
N PRO A 430 18.12 1.39 -32.00
CA PRO A 430 18.72 1.71 -30.70
C PRO A 430 20.25 1.48 -30.63
N SER A 431 20.80 0.62 -31.49
CA SER A 431 22.24 0.46 -31.68
C SER A 431 22.95 1.74 -32.16
N CYS A 432 22.31 2.57 -33.00
CA CYS A 432 22.82 3.88 -33.42
C CYS A 432 22.96 4.83 -32.23
N PHE A 433 21.94 4.86 -31.35
CA PHE A 433 21.99 5.62 -30.10
C PHE A 433 23.14 5.15 -29.20
N LEU A 434 23.31 3.83 -29.02
CA LEU A 434 24.39 3.29 -28.19
C LEU A 434 25.76 3.60 -28.77
N HIS A 435 25.94 3.43 -30.08
CA HIS A 435 27.19 3.77 -30.76
C HIS A 435 27.50 5.27 -30.64
N ARG A 436 26.50 6.14 -30.86
CA ARG A 436 26.63 7.60 -30.73
C ARG A 436 26.93 8.02 -29.29
N SER A 437 26.32 7.36 -28.31
CA SER A 437 26.51 7.68 -26.89
C SER A 437 27.83 7.14 -26.33
N GLY A 438 28.42 6.11 -26.96
CA GLY A 438 29.67 5.49 -26.48
C GLY A 438 29.58 4.95 -25.04
N CYS A 439 28.36 4.69 -24.55
CA CYS A 439 28.12 4.32 -23.17
C CYS A 439 28.27 2.81 -22.95
N CYS A 440 28.42 2.41 -21.67
CA CYS A 440 28.53 1.02 -21.26
C CYS A 440 27.37 0.68 -20.33
N LEU A 441 26.41 -0.10 -20.83
CA LEU A 441 25.23 -0.47 -20.06
C LEU A 441 25.53 -1.56 -19.05
N LYS A 442 25.03 -1.38 -17.82
CA LYS A 442 25.02 -2.40 -16.76
C LYS A 442 23.66 -3.08 -16.65
N SER A 443 22.59 -2.33 -16.95
CA SER A 443 21.21 -2.78 -16.86
C SER A 443 20.47 -2.45 -18.16
N LEU A 444 19.70 -3.41 -18.66
CA LEU A 444 18.88 -3.25 -19.85
C LEU A 444 17.48 -3.82 -19.61
N GLY A 445 16.45 -3.02 -19.86
CA GLY A 445 15.04 -3.41 -19.87
C GLY A 445 14.47 -3.34 -21.28
N VAL A 446 13.90 -4.42 -21.80
CA VAL A 446 13.37 -4.46 -23.17
C VAL A 446 12.02 -5.16 -23.20
N SER A 447 11.05 -4.54 -23.84
CA SER A 447 9.77 -5.16 -24.16
C SER A 447 9.83 -5.89 -25.50
N SER A 448 9.28 -7.08 -25.57
CA SER A 448 9.30 -7.93 -26.77
C SER A 448 8.26 -7.51 -27.82
N HIS A 449 7.74 -6.29 -27.81
CA HIS A 449 6.69 -5.90 -28.75
C HIS A 449 7.22 -5.56 -30.15
N GLY A 450 8.54 -5.55 -30.33
CA GLY A 450 9.21 -5.10 -31.55
C GLY A 450 9.80 -6.14 -32.47
N SER A 451 10.40 -5.60 -33.53
CA SER A 451 11.25 -6.34 -34.46
C SER A 451 12.41 -7.04 -33.74
N LEU A 452 12.45 -8.37 -33.88
CA LEU A 452 13.53 -9.21 -33.37
C LEU A 452 14.91 -8.81 -33.88
N THR A 453 14.98 -8.23 -35.08
CA THR A 453 16.26 -7.76 -35.65
C THR A 453 16.80 -6.57 -34.88
N LEU A 454 15.94 -5.65 -34.43
CA LEU A 454 16.34 -4.51 -33.61
C LEU A 454 16.86 -4.96 -32.25
N ILE A 455 16.17 -5.90 -31.60
CA ILE A 455 16.61 -6.47 -30.32
C ILE A 455 17.94 -7.22 -30.48
N SER A 456 18.09 -8.01 -31.56
CA SER A 456 19.35 -8.71 -31.85
C SER A 456 20.51 -7.74 -32.06
N ASN A 457 20.30 -6.67 -32.83
CA ASN A 457 21.31 -5.65 -33.10
C ASN A 457 21.68 -4.87 -31.84
N LEU A 458 20.67 -4.54 -31.01
CA LEU A 458 20.85 -3.90 -29.71
C LEU A 458 21.74 -4.77 -28.80
N LEU A 459 21.37 -6.04 -28.61
CA LEU A 459 22.10 -6.97 -27.73
C LEU A 459 23.50 -7.31 -28.22
N SER A 460 23.75 -7.22 -29.53
CA SER A 460 25.07 -7.46 -30.14
C SER A 460 25.98 -6.23 -30.08
N SER A 461 25.48 -5.07 -29.63
CA SER A 461 26.27 -3.85 -29.49
C SER A 461 27.38 -4.01 -28.44
N GLU A 462 28.53 -3.39 -28.68
CA GLU A 462 29.64 -3.35 -27.70
C GLU A 462 29.21 -2.72 -26.36
N ALA A 463 28.30 -1.74 -26.41
CA ALA A 463 27.71 -1.10 -25.23
C ALA A 463 26.97 -2.09 -24.31
N CYS A 464 26.52 -3.24 -24.84
CA CYS A 464 25.82 -4.29 -24.11
C CYS A 464 26.76 -5.34 -23.49
N SER A 465 28.06 -5.29 -23.78
CA SER A 465 29.04 -6.27 -23.29
C SER A 465 29.15 -6.32 -21.75
N MET A 466 28.88 -5.20 -21.07
CA MET A 466 28.95 -5.07 -19.60
C MET A 466 27.62 -5.32 -18.89
N ILE A 467 26.56 -5.69 -19.62
CA ILE A 467 25.24 -5.91 -19.02
C ILE A 467 25.33 -7.07 -18.03
N SER A 468 24.96 -6.77 -16.78
CA SER A 468 24.86 -7.73 -15.69
C SER A 468 23.42 -7.96 -15.26
N HIS A 469 22.51 -7.06 -15.62
CA HIS A 469 21.08 -7.12 -15.33
C HIS A 469 20.27 -6.96 -16.62
N LEU A 470 19.46 -7.97 -16.95
CA LEU A 470 18.56 -7.94 -18.10
C LEU A 470 17.13 -8.18 -17.62
N LYS A 471 16.23 -7.26 -17.95
CA LYS A 471 14.78 -7.41 -17.74
C LYS A 471 14.07 -7.50 -19.08
N LEU A 472 13.32 -8.58 -19.30
CA LEU A 472 12.58 -8.83 -20.52
C LEU A 472 11.10 -8.90 -20.23
N ASP A 473 10.32 -8.04 -20.91
CA ASP A 473 8.87 -8.13 -20.92
C ASP A 473 8.43 -8.97 -22.13
N LEU A 474 8.12 -10.24 -21.85
CA LEU A 474 7.85 -11.27 -22.84
C LEU A 474 6.36 -11.23 -23.19
N LYS A 475 6.03 -10.58 -24.31
CA LYS A 475 4.69 -10.52 -24.91
C LYS A 475 4.56 -11.56 -26.03
N LYS A 476 4.28 -11.16 -27.28
CA LYS A 476 3.86 -12.09 -28.36
C LYS A 476 5.00 -12.82 -29.09
N SER A 477 6.23 -12.30 -29.13
CA SER A 477 7.32 -12.74 -30.03
C SER A 477 8.57 -13.30 -29.33
N TRP A 478 8.39 -13.88 -28.14
CA TRP A 478 9.51 -14.25 -27.28
C TRP A 478 10.34 -15.45 -27.76
N ASP A 479 9.84 -16.27 -28.68
CA ASP A 479 10.60 -17.42 -29.23
C ASP A 479 11.83 -16.96 -30.02
N GLY A 480 11.73 -15.81 -30.71
CA GLY A 480 12.85 -15.16 -31.38
C GLY A 480 13.89 -14.63 -30.40
N ILE A 481 13.44 -13.93 -29.35
CA ILE A 481 14.33 -13.42 -28.28
C ILE A 481 15.07 -14.56 -27.60
N SER A 482 14.36 -15.67 -27.34
CA SER A 482 14.95 -16.87 -26.76
C SER A 482 16.09 -17.42 -27.62
N LYS A 483 15.92 -17.47 -28.95
CA LYS A 483 16.98 -17.90 -29.87
C LYS A 483 18.18 -16.95 -29.87
N ILE A 484 17.95 -15.65 -29.82
CA ILE A 484 19.02 -14.65 -29.74
C ILE A 484 19.85 -14.91 -28.47
N LEU A 485 19.18 -14.99 -27.33
CA LEU A 485 19.84 -15.17 -26.03
C LEU A 485 20.40 -16.59 -25.80
N THR A 486 20.01 -17.59 -26.58
CA THR A 486 20.68 -18.90 -26.53
C THR A 486 22.14 -18.87 -27.01
N SER A 487 22.54 -17.85 -27.79
CA SER A 487 23.93 -17.70 -28.23
C SER A 487 24.81 -17.28 -27.05
N SER A 488 25.74 -18.14 -26.62
CA SER A 488 26.61 -17.92 -25.46
C SER A 488 27.55 -16.72 -25.59
N SER A 489 27.67 -16.13 -26.78
CA SER A 489 28.46 -14.92 -27.04
C SER A 489 27.73 -13.63 -26.66
N ILE A 490 26.40 -13.68 -26.50
CA ILE A 490 25.55 -12.51 -26.30
C ILE A 490 25.37 -12.32 -24.79
N LEU A 491 25.86 -11.19 -24.25
CA LEU A 491 25.84 -10.83 -22.83
C LEU A 491 26.68 -11.75 -21.91
N PRO A 492 28.00 -11.85 -22.09
CA PRO A 492 28.85 -12.75 -21.32
C PRO A 492 28.79 -12.49 -19.79
N ASN A 493 28.51 -11.25 -19.38
CA ASN A 493 28.50 -10.82 -17.98
C ASN A 493 27.13 -10.91 -17.29
N LEU A 494 26.12 -11.51 -17.93
CA LEU A 494 24.76 -11.54 -17.41
C LEU A 494 24.67 -12.32 -16.09
N CYS A 495 24.41 -11.60 -15.00
CA CYS A 495 24.33 -12.16 -13.65
C CYS A 495 22.89 -12.28 -13.13
N HIS A 496 21.98 -11.40 -13.59
CA HIS A 496 20.61 -11.31 -13.11
C HIS A 496 19.65 -11.15 -14.29
N LEU A 497 18.74 -12.12 -14.42
CA LEU A 497 17.74 -12.15 -15.48
C LEU A 497 16.34 -12.02 -14.87
N VAL A 498 15.58 -11.02 -15.30
CA VAL A 498 14.19 -10.82 -14.91
C VAL A 498 13.29 -11.08 -16.11
N LEU A 499 12.39 -12.04 -15.99
CA LEU A 499 11.44 -12.42 -17.03
C LEU A 499 10.04 -12.02 -16.58
N VAL A 500 9.45 -11.04 -17.26
CA VAL A 500 8.06 -10.66 -17.05
C VAL A 500 7.22 -11.41 -18.06
N MET A 501 6.33 -12.25 -17.57
CA MET A 501 5.49 -13.13 -18.38
C MET A 501 4.09 -12.51 -18.54
N PRO A 502 3.42 -12.74 -19.68
CA PRO A 502 2.10 -12.18 -19.92
C PRO A 502 1.06 -12.94 -19.09
N THR A 503 -0.09 -12.29 -18.90
CA THR A 503 -1.22 -12.74 -18.07
C THR A 503 -1.83 -14.05 -18.53
N GLU A 504 -1.77 -14.33 -19.84
CA GLU A 504 -2.54 -15.41 -20.45
C GLU A 504 -1.69 -16.67 -20.68
N PRO A 505 -1.92 -17.75 -19.89
CA PRO A 505 -1.18 -19.01 -20.02
C PRO A 505 -1.43 -19.72 -21.37
N LEU A 506 -2.48 -19.33 -22.10
CA LEU A 506 -2.84 -19.90 -23.42
C LEU A 506 -1.79 -19.60 -24.50
N PHE A 507 -0.93 -18.59 -24.33
CA PHE A 507 0.11 -18.24 -25.31
C PHE A 507 1.40 -19.05 -25.17
N PHE A 508 1.55 -19.89 -24.15
CA PHE A 508 2.71 -20.80 -24.07
C PHE A 508 2.50 -22.01 -24.99
N HIS A 509 2.54 -21.78 -26.29
CA HIS A 509 2.73 -22.87 -27.24
C HIS A 509 3.96 -23.69 -26.83
N LYS A 510 3.85 -25.02 -26.86
CA LYS A 510 4.90 -25.96 -26.44
C LYS A 510 6.28 -25.62 -27.03
N LYS A 511 6.31 -25.16 -28.28
CA LYS A 511 7.53 -24.73 -28.99
C LYS A 511 8.17 -23.50 -28.36
N GLY A 512 7.36 -22.49 -28.04
CA GLY A 512 7.82 -21.34 -27.27
C GLY A 512 8.40 -21.86 -25.96
N ARG A 513 7.59 -22.52 -25.13
CA ARG A 513 8.00 -22.99 -23.79
C ARG A 513 9.39 -23.63 -23.78
N LEU A 514 9.63 -24.53 -24.73
CA LEU A 514 10.92 -25.17 -24.92
C LEU A 514 12.06 -24.19 -25.27
N ALA A 515 11.82 -23.21 -26.15
CA ALA A 515 12.80 -22.19 -26.51
C ALA A 515 13.25 -21.35 -25.29
N LEU A 516 12.32 -20.97 -24.41
CA LEU A 516 12.63 -20.20 -23.20
C LEU A 516 13.41 -21.03 -22.18
N LEU A 517 13.04 -22.30 -21.99
CA LEU A 517 13.81 -23.22 -21.16
C LEU A 517 15.22 -23.43 -21.72
N ASN A 518 15.36 -23.57 -23.05
CA ASN A 518 16.66 -23.69 -23.70
C ASN A 518 17.51 -22.41 -23.53
N MET A 519 16.89 -21.24 -23.63
CA MET A 519 17.53 -19.96 -23.36
C MET A 519 18.08 -19.90 -21.94
N VAL A 520 17.23 -20.15 -20.93
CA VAL A 520 17.67 -20.17 -19.54
C VAL A 520 18.75 -21.21 -19.29
N CYS A 521 18.60 -22.42 -19.85
CA CYS A 521 19.62 -23.47 -19.76
C CYS A 521 20.96 -23.00 -20.35
N SER A 522 20.94 -22.33 -21.50
CA SER A 522 22.14 -21.79 -22.15
C SER A 522 22.81 -20.72 -21.28
N CYS A 523 22.03 -19.75 -20.77
CA CYS A 523 22.53 -18.71 -19.88
C CYS A 523 23.12 -19.29 -18.58
N CYS A 524 22.51 -20.34 -18.00
CA CYS A 524 23.06 -21.03 -16.83
C CYS A 524 24.36 -21.76 -17.15
N LYS A 525 24.47 -22.41 -18.32
CA LYS A 525 25.68 -23.13 -18.74
C LYS A 525 26.87 -22.19 -18.99
N ALA A 526 26.62 -20.94 -19.37
CA ALA A 526 27.66 -19.92 -19.47
C ALA A 526 28.31 -19.58 -18.10
N GLY A 527 27.67 -19.93 -16.99
CA GLY A 527 28.25 -19.92 -15.64
C GLY A 527 28.28 -18.56 -14.93
N THR A 528 27.80 -17.48 -15.55
CA THR A 528 27.75 -16.13 -14.95
C THR A 528 26.41 -15.80 -14.30
N LEU A 529 25.33 -16.49 -14.69
CA LEU A 529 23.99 -16.24 -14.18
C LEU A 529 23.86 -16.70 -12.72
N LYS A 530 23.55 -15.76 -11.82
CA LYS A 530 23.41 -15.98 -10.38
C LYS A 530 21.95 -16.02 -9.93
N ARG A 531 21.10 -15.21 -10.57
CA ARG A 531 19.70 -15.04 -10.17
C ARG A 531 18.78 -14.97 -11.38
N ILE A 532 17.64 -15.65 -11.27
CA ILE A 532 16.49 -15.52 -12.18
C ILE A 532 15.28 -15.09 -11.38
N VAL A 533 14.62 -14.03 -11.83
CA VAL A 533 13.34 -13.59 -11.28
C VAL A 533 12.28 -13.77 -12.36
N THR A 534 11.24 -14.51 -12.04
CA THR A 534 10.05 -14.61 -12.91
C THR A 534 8.91 -13.83 -12.29
N CYS A 535 8.35 -12.88 -13.04
CA CYS A 535 7.20 -12.09 -12.64
C CYS A 535 5.98 -12.58 -13.43
N PHE A 536 4.93 -12.97 -12.72
CA PHE A 536 3.68 -13.43 -13.33
C PHE A 536 2.51 -12.60 -12.83
N VAL A 537 1.52 -12.35 -13.69
CA VAL A 537 0.22 -11.81 -13.24
C VAL A 537 -0.54 -12.85 -12.43
N ILE A 538 -0.53 -14.10 -12.89
CA ILE A 538 -1.12 -15.24 -12.21
C ILE A 538 0.00 -16.26 -11.95
N PRO A 539 0.24 -16.66 -10.69
CA PRO A 539 1.26 -17.64 -10.36
C PRO A 539 1.14 -18.90 -11.22
N CYS A 540 2.21 -19.24 -11.96
CA CYS A 540 2.25 -20.42 -12.82
C CYS A 540 3.25 -21.45 -12.28
N HIS A 541 2.81 -22.26 -11.32
CA HIS A 541 3.66 -23.24 -10.64
C HIS A 541 4.31 -24.27 -11.60
N THR A 542 3.68 -24.56 -12.74
CA THR A 542 4.22 -25.49 -13.73
C THR A 542 5.46 -24.95 -14.43
N ILE A 543 5.46 -23.66 -14.80
CA ILE A 543 6.63 -23.01 -15.44
C ILE A 543 7.74 -22.84 -14.40
N GLU A 544 7.37 -22.48 -13.16
CA GLU A 544 8.30 -22.39 -12.04
C GLU A 544 9.05 -23.71 -11.79
N ALA A 545 8.32 -24.83 -11.73
CA ALA A 545 8.90 -26.15 -11.54
C ALA A 545 9.85 -26.54 -12.67
N GLU A 546 9.52 -26.21 -13.92
CA GLU A 546 10.38 -26.49 -15.06
C GLU A 546 11.64 -25.63 -15.08
N PHE A 547 11.55 -24.34 -14.74
CA PHE A 547 12.74 -23.52 -14.59
C PHE A 547 13.64 -24.07 -13.49
N ARG A 548 13.09 -24.44 -12.33
CA ARG A 548 13.86 -25.10 -11.26
C ARG A 548 14.53 -26.39 -11.73
N ALA A 549 13.84 -27.21 -12.51
CA ALA A 549 14.39 -28.44 -13.07
C ALA A 549 15.56 -28.17 -14.03
N VAL A 550 15.50 -27.08 -14.81
CA VAL A 550 16.56 -26.70 -15.77
C VAL A 550 17.78 -26.07 -15.10
N ILE A 551 17.56 -25.20 -14.11
CA ILE A 551 18.64 -24.45 -13.45
C ILE A 551 19.34 -25.25 -12.35
N GLY A 552 18.62 -26.18 -11.71
CA GLY A 552 19.10 -26.92 -10.53
C GLY A 552 19.43 -26.00 -9.35
N ASP A 553 20.34 -26.43 -8.47
CA ASP A 553 20.68 -25.69 -7.24
C ASP A 553 21.72 -24.56 -7.45
N LYS A 554 22.14 -24.32 -8.70
CA LYS A 554 23.25 -23.38 -9.01
C LYS A 554 22.83 -21.92 -9.12
N VAL A 555 21.55 -21.67 -9.40
CA VAL A 555 21.03 -20.32 -9.69
C VAL A 555 19.85 -20.05 -8.77
N GLU A 556 19.87 -18.91 -8.10
CA GLU A 556 18.78 -18.48 -7.23
C GLU A 556 17.55 -18.14 -8.10
N MET A 557 16.43 -18.81 -7.85
CA MET A 557 15.17 -18.51 -8.52
C MET A 557 14.20 -17.84 -7.55
N GLN A 558 13.69 -16.67 -7.92
CA GLN A 558 12.63 -15.97 -7.20
C GLN A 558 11.39 -15.83 -8.08
N VAL A 559 10.22 -16.03 -7.48
CA VAL A 559 8.94 -15.69 -8.10
C VAL A 559 8.42 -14.44 -7.42
N LYS A 560 8.11 -13.40 -8.21
CA LYS A 560 7.55 -12.15 -7.71
C LYS A 560 6.19 -11.90 -8.34
N GLY A 561 5.40 -11.04 -7.68
CA GLY A 561 4.21 -10.46 -8.29
C GLY A 561 4.57 -9.75 -9.60
N TYR A 562 3.59 -9.62 -10.48
CA TYR A 562 3.77 -8.94 -11.75
C TYR A 562 4.34 -7.54 -11.57
N SER A 563 5.43 -7.26 -12.28
CA SER A 563 6.10 -5.97 -12.33
C SER A 563 6.48 -5.76 -13.78
N SER A 564 5.58 -5.15 -14.54
CA SER A 564 5.86 -4.75 -15.93
C SER A 564 7.01 -3.74 -15.96
N LEU A 565 7.62 -3.56 -17.13
CA LEU A 565 8.58 -2.46 -17.32
C LEU A 565 7.95 -1.10 -17.01
N PHE A 566 6.65 -0.95 -17.28
CA PHE A 566 5.87 0.23 -16.92
C PHE A 566 5.69 0.37 -15.40
N LEU A 567 5.49 -0.71 -14.66
CA LEU A 567 5.40 -0.64 -13.18
C LEU A 567 6.73 -0.29 -12.54
N ASP A 568 7.86 -0.72 -13.12
CA ASP A 568 9.18 -0.28 -12.65
C ASP A 568 9.33 1.24 -12.79
N TYR A 569 8.81 1.83 -13.87
CA TYR A 569 8.72 3.28 -14.04
C TYR A 569 8.00 3.91 -12.83
N TRP A 570 6.84 3.37 -12.43
CA TRP A 570 6.10 3.87 -11.29
C TRP A 570 6.89 3.73 -9.98
N HIS A 571 7.45 2.56 -9.70
CA HIS A 571 8.10 2.30 -8.41
C HIS A 571 9.45 3.01 -8.24
N THR A 572 10.25 3.10 -9.30
CA THR A 572 11.56 3.79 -9.24
C THR A 572 11.40 5.29 -9.11
N PHE A 573 10.39 5.85 -9.78
CA PHE A 573 10.15 7.28 -9.73
C PHE A 573 9.51 7.68 -8.39
N TRP A 574 8.52 6.96 -7.90
CA TRP A 574 7.75 7.38 -6.72
C TRP A 574 8.29 6.86 -5.38
N GLY A 575 9.21 5.89 -5.42
CA GLY A 575 9.60 5.12 -4.25
C GLY A 575 8.43 4.30 -3.70
N THR A 576 8.71 3.39 -2.78
CA THR A 576 7.67 2.55 -2.12
C THR A 576 6.73 3.36 -1.19
N LYS A 577 6.77 4.69 -1.24
CA LYS A 577 6.16 5.57 -0.24
C LYS A 577 4.92 6.31 -0.72
N LEU A 578 4.60 6.26 -2.02
CA LEU A 578 3.37 6.85 -2.49
C LEU A 578 2.22 5.87 -2.35
N PRO A 579 1.21 6.19 -1.54
CA PRO A 579 0.03 5.37 -1.40
C PRO A 579 -0.85 5.64 -2.62
N TYR A 580 -0.67 4.85 -3.68
CA TYR A 580 -1.57 4.82 -4.83
C TYR A 580 -2.49 3.64 -4.74
#